data_AF-A0A1N6RSW9-F1
#
_entry.id   AF-A0A1N6RSW9-F1
#
_cell.length_a   1.000
_cell.length_b   1.000
_cell.length_c   1.000
_cell.angle_alpha   90.00
_cell.angle_beta   90.00
_cell.angle_gamma   90.00
#
_symmetry.space_group_name_H-M   'P 1'
#
loop_
_entity.id
_entity.type
_entity.pdbx_description
1 polymer ?
#
loop_
_entity_poly.entity_id
_entity_poly.type
_entity_poly.pdbx_seq_one_letter_code
_entity_poly.pdbx_strand_id
1 'polypeptide(L)'
;MARRGNNVGIIAALARYFGVLGGLLLLVAVAVTGCWITAFPRYTFGYRLTVNVETPEGLKTGSSVVRLTEQKQLKFGESTSWSSSIKGEAVAVNLGQRGFLFVLLKGNPMKNYASSADGIAFHVFRATDGRPGNIPDDAPRYRTESLSAQLRPEQMPLMVRFRDISVPASVESVDPRDLPASFGAGVRLRDVTLTTTSDPATEVIVKILPWLIGPHYNGHLDGEKYGSYRPGTPFANSLTSSDFRQGWPPPK
;
A
#
# COMPACT_ATOMS: atom_id res chain seq x y z
N MET A 1 74.02 9.66 -26.74
CA MET A 1 73.16 8.47 -26.56
C MET A 1 72.80 8.35 -25.07
N ALA A 2 71.88 9.17 -24.55
CA ALA A 2 71.52 9.16 -23.12
C ALA A 2 70.14 9.81 -22.89
N ARG A 3 69.05 9.07 -23.15
CA ARG A 3 67.68 9.51 -22.79
C ARG A 3 66.65 8.37 -22.70
N ARG A 4 67.10 7.12 -22.49
CA ARG A 4 66.20 5.93 -22.48
C ARG A 4 65.88 5.39 -21.06
N GLY A 5 66.68 5.73 -20.04
CA GLY A 5 66.52 5.21 -18.67
C GLY A 5 65.49 5.96 -17.80
N ASN A 6 65.24 7.25 -18.03
CA ASN A 6 64.34 8.05 -17.18
C ASN A 6 62.85 7.75 -17.42
N ASN A 7 62.47 7.37 -18.65
CA ASN A 7 61.06 7.19 -18.99
C ASN A 7 60.45 5.95 -18.31
N VAL A 8 61.22 4.88 -18.10
CA VAL A 8 60.71 3.63 -17.50
C VAL A 8 60.39 3.81 -16.01
N GLY A 9 61.24 4.52 -15.26
CA GLY A 9 61.00 4.85 -13.85
C GLY A 9 59.81 5.80 -13.65
N ILE A 10 59.66 6.79 -14.55
CA ILE A 10 58.52 7.72 -14.53
C ILE A 10 57.21 6.99 -14.84
N ILE A 11 57.18 6.09 -15.84
CA ILE A 11 55.98 5.30 -16.17
C ILE A 11 55.58 4.38 -15.02
N ALA A 12 56.53 3.71 -14.35
CA ALA A 12 56.24 2.86 -13.19
C ALA A 12 55.75 3.66 -11.97
N ALA A 13 56.31 4.85 -11.72
CA ALA A 13 55.87 5.75 -10.66
C ALA A 13 54.46 6.31 -10.94
N LEU A 14 54.17 6.70 -12.19
CA LEU A 14 52.84 7.12 -12.61
C LEU A 14 51.82 5.98 -12.49
N ALA A 15 52.16 4.76 -12.92
CA ALA A 15 51.28 3.60 -12.79
C ALA A 15 50.95 3.27 -11.32
N ARG A 16 51.93 3.38 -10.41
CA ARG A 16 51.72 3.24 -8.97
C ARG A 16 50.82 4.36 -8.41
N TYR A 17 51.04 5.60 -8.83
CA TYR A 17 50.24 6.76 -8.43
C TYR A 17 48.79 6.63 -8.90
N PHE A 18 48.56 6.23 -10.15
CA PHE A 18 47.22 5.95 -10.68
C PHE A 18 46.56 4.74 -9.99
N GLY A 19 47.33 3.72 -9.60
CA GLY A 19 46.83 2.60 -8.80
C GLY A 19 46.37 3.02 -7.40
N VAL A 20 47.13 3.88 -6.73
CA VAL A 20 46.78 4.43 -5.40
C VAL A 20 45.56 5.35 -5.49
N LEU A 21 45.52 6.24 -6.49
CA LEU A 21 44.35 7.10 -6.76
C LEU A 21 43.10 6.29 -7.09
N GLY A 22 43.22 5.27 -7.95
CA GLY A 22 42.13 4.36 -8.27
C GLY A 22 41.62 3.62 -7.04
N GLY A 23 42.52 3.13 -6.19
CA GLY A 23 42.17 2.51 -4.91
C GLY A 23 41.47 3.47 -3.95
N LEU A 24 41.94 4.72 -3.83
CA LEU A 24 41.33 5.74 -2.98
C LEU A 24 39.91 6.12 -3.48
N LEU A 25 39.74 6.30 -4.78
CA LEU A 25 38.43 6.60 -5.39
C LEU A 25 37.45 5.44 -5.17
N LEU A 26 37.91 4.19 -5.28
CA LEU A 26 37.09 3.02 -4.97
C LEU A 26 36.67 3.00 -3.49
N LEU A 27 37.60 3.28 -2.56
CA LEU A 27 37.28 3.34 -1.13
C LEU A 27 36.27 4.45 -0.80
N VAL A 28 36.41 5.64 -1.39
CA VAL A 28 35.44 6.73 -1.23
C VAL A 28 34.08 6.32 -1.81
N ALA A 29 34.05 5.72 -3.01
CA ALA A 29 32.80 5.26 -3.62
C ALA A 29 32.09 4.21 -2.75
N VAL A 30 32.82 3.25 -2.18
CA VAL A 30 32.26 2.26 -1.25
C VAL A 30 31.76 2.92 0.04
N ALA A 31 32.52 3.85 0.62
CA ALA A 31 32.12 4.57 1.83
C ALA A 31 30.86 5.43 1.61
N VAL A 32 30.80 6.16 0.49
CA VAL A 32 29.62 6.96 0.10
C VAL A 32 28.41 6.06 -0.14
N THR A 33 28.58 4.94 -0.84
CA THR A 33 27.50 3.98 -1.09
C THR A 33 27.00 3.35 0.21
N GLY A 34 27.90 2.95 1.11
CA GLY A 34 27.55 2.41 2.42
C GLY A 34 26.80 3.43 3.27
N CYS A 35 27.25 4.68 3.30
CA CYS A 35 26.58 5.77 3.99
C CYS A 35 25.19 6.06 3.38
N TRP A 36 25.05 6.00 2.05
CA TRP A 36 23.78 6.21 1.37
C TRP A 36 22.74 5.14 1.73
N ILE A 37 23.12 3.86 1.70
CA ILE A 37 22.21 2.74 2.02
C ILE A 37 21.74 2.81 3.47
N THR A 38 22.60 3.21 4.41
CA THR A 38 22.25 3.34 5.83
C THR A 38 21.43 4.59 6.11
N ALA A 39 21.68 5.70 5.41
CA ALA A 39 20.93 6.93 5.55
C ALA A 39 19.53 6.86 4.93
N PHE A 40 19.36 6.09 3.84
CA PHE A 40 18.14 5.98 3.05
C PHE A 40 17.66 4.53 2.91
N PRO A 41 17.31 3.85 4.02
CA PRO A 41 16.85 2.48 3.97
C PRO A 41 15.54 2.33 3.21
N ARG A 42 15.36 1.15 2.63
CA ARG A 42 14.14 0.72 1.95
C ARG A 42 13.63 -0.58 2.58
N TYR A 43 12.40 -0.55 3.07
CA TYR A 43 11.74 -1.68 3.71
C TYR A 43 10.54 -2.12 2.90
N THR A 44 10.40 -3.43 2.74
CA THR A 44 9.28 -4.04 2.03
C THR A 44 8.67 -5.10 2.93
N PHE A 45 7.37 -5.02 3.16
CA PHE A 45 6.60 -6.01 3.90
C PHE A 45 5.21 -6.18 3.29
N GLY A 46 4.55 -7.27 3.64
CA GLY A 46 3.19 -7.56 3.20
C GLY A 46 2.26 -7.79 4.38
N TYR A 47 0.98 -7.48 4.19
CA TYR A 47 -0.06 -7.89 5.10
C TYR A 47 -1.25 -8.48 4.33
N ARG A 48 -1.93 -9.44 4.94
CA ARG A 48 -3.20 -10.01 4.50
C ARG A 48 -4.31 -9.41 5.32
N LEU A 49 -5.30 -8.84 4.65
CA LEU A 49 -6.58 -8.49 5.27
C LEU A 49 -7.58 -9.60 4.99
N THR A 50 -8.18 -10.16 6.04
CA THR A 50 -9.20 -11.20 5.97
C THR A 50 -10.49 -10.68 6.58
N VAL A 51 -11.59 -10.81 5.85
CA VAL A 51 -12.91 -10.29 6.22
C VAL A 51 -13.88 -11.45 6.30
N ASN A 52 -14.50 -11.63 7.47
CA ASN A 52 -15.47 -12.68 7.74
C ASN A 52 -16.86 -12.07 7.94
N VAL A 53 -17.82 -12.51 7.14
CA VAL A 53 -19.21 -12.06 7.16
C VAL A 53 -20.10 -13.26 7.41
N GLU A 54 -20.89 -13.20 8.48
CA GLU A 54 -21.92 -14.20 8.74
C GLU A 54 -23.17 -13.85 7.94
N THR A 55 -23.74 -14.84 7.27
CA THR A 55 -24.98 -14.74 6.50
C THR A 55 -25.93 -15.88 6.90
N PRO A 56 -27.25 -15.78 6.64
CA PRO A 56 -28.17 -16.89 6.83
C PRO A 56 -27.73 -18.18 6.10
N GLU A 57 -26.99 -18.03 5.00
CA GLU A 57 -26.47 -19.12 4.17
C GLU A 57 -25.09 -19.64 4.65
N GLY A 58 -24.59 -19.14 5.79
CA GLY A 58 -23.31 -19.53 6.41
C GLY A 58 -22.25 -18.42 6.39
N LEU A 59 -21.04 -18.76 6.86
CA LEU A 59 -19.91 -17.84 6.88
C LEU A 59 -19.39 -17.60 5.45
N LYS A 60 -19.21 -16.34 5.07
CA LYS A 60 -18.55 -15.90 3.83
C LYS A 60 -17.26 -15.19 4.18
N THR A 61 -16.18 -15.52 3.48
CA THR A 61 -14.85 -14.97 3.74
C THR A 61 -14.25 -14.42 2.45
N GLY A 62 -13.64 -13.25 2.55
CA GLY A 62 -12.78 -12.69 1.51
C GLY A 62 -11.42 -12.34 2.11
N SER A 63 -10.35 -12.41 1.31
CA SER A 63 -9.05 -11.91 1.73
C SER A 63 -8.27 -11.30 0.57
N SER A 64 -7.36 -10.39 0.88
CA SER A 64 -6.45 -9.77 -0.08
C SER A 64 -5.11 -9.48 0.60
N VAL A 65 -4.04 -9.62 -0.17
CA VAL A 65 -2.67 -9.31 0.25
C VAL A 65 -2.23 -7.99 -0.36
N VAL A 66 -1.73 -7.10 0.49
CA VAL A 66 -1.15 -5.81 0.13
C VAL A 66 0.33 -5.84 0.45
N ARG A 67 1.18 -5.42 -0.50
CA ARG A 67 2.60 -5.20 -0.29
C ARG A 67 2.90 -3.71 -0.21
N LEU A 68 3.67 -3.35 0.79
CA LEU A 68 4.10 -1.99 1.05
C LEU A 68 5.61 -1.90 0.84
N THR A 69 6.06 -0.77 0.34
CA THR A 69 7.48 -0.43 0.22
C THR A 69 7.66 0.97 0.78
N GLU A 70 8.31 1.06 1.93
CA GLU A 70 8.68 2.31 2.59
C GLU A 70 10.12 2.64 2.26
N GLN A 71 10.36 3.84 1.74
CA GLN A 71 11.70 4.32 1.42
C GLN A 71 11.95 5.65 2.11
N LYS A 72 13.00 5.70 2.92
CA LYS A 72 13.46 6.97 3.48
C LYS A 72 14.08 7.81 2.37
N GLN A 73 13.72 9.08 2.33
CA GLN A 73 14.17 10.03 1.32
C GLN A 73 14.73 11.30 1.97
N LEU A 74 15.47 12.07 1.17
CA LEU A 74 15.90 13.41 1.57
C LEU A 74 14.66 14.26 1.83
N LYS A 75 14.65 14.94 2.98
CA LYS A 75 13.62 15.91 3.31
C LYS A 75 13.99 17.25 2.66
N PHE A 76 13.16 17.71 1.74
CA PHE A 76 13.28 19.04 1.14
C PHE A 76 12.08 19.88 1.59
N GLY A 77 12.33 20.93 2.39
CA GLY A 77 11.27 21.77 2.95
C GLY A 77 10.32 20.98 3.87
N GLU A 78 9.02 21.10 3.60
CA GLU A 78 7.94 20.45 4.36
C GLU A 78 7.67 18.99 3.92
N SER A 79 8.45 18.43 2.99
CA SER A 79 8.22 17.07 2.49
C SER A 79 8.32 16.01 3.60
N THR A 80 7.62 14.90 3.43
CA THR A 80 7.81 13.73 4.31
C THR A 80 9.18 13.13 4.08
N SER A 81 9.83 12.66 5.14
CA SER A 81 11.12 11.94 5.03
C SER A 81 10.95 10.50 4.54
N TRP A 82 9.71 10.09 4.26
CA TRP A 82 9.34 8.74 3.84
C TRP A 82 8.42 8.79 2.63
N SER A 83 8.68 7.91 1.66
CA SER A 83 7.83 7.64 0.51
C SER A 83 7.28 6.22 0.63
N SER A 84 5.96 6.08 0.50
CA SER A 84 5.30 4.77 0.47
C SER A 84 4.92 4.40 -0.96
N SER A 85 5.13 3.13 -1.31
CA SER A 85 4.65 2.51 -2.54
C SER A 85 3.78 1.31 -2.18
N ILE A 86 2.52 1.36 -2.61
CA ILE A 86 1.51 0.36 -2.31
C ILE A 86 1.26 -0.50 -3.55
N LYS A 87 1.28 -1.83 -3.38
CA LYS A 87 0.80 -2.79 -4.38
C LYS A 87 -0.18 -3.76 -3.74
N GLY A 88 -1.46 -3.66 -4.11
CA GLY A 88 -2.50 -4.50 -3.53
C GLY A 88 -3.89 -4.11 -3.99
N GLU A 89 -4.88 -4.91 -3.59
CA GLU A 89 -6.28 -4.75 -3.97
C GLU A 89 -7.19 -4.75 -2.75
N ALA A 90 -8.34 -4.11 -2.87
CA ALA A 90 -9.42 -4.21 -1.90
C ALA A 90 -9.86 -5.68 -1.72
N VAL A 91 -10.32 -6.02 -0.52
CA VAL A 91 -10.91 -7.34 -0.27
C VAL A 91 -12.30 -7.36 -0.90
N ALA A 92 -12.62 -8.42 -1.65
CA ALA A 92 -13.97 -8.69 -2.12
C ALA A 92 -14.53 -9.92 -1.40
N VAL A 93 -15.67 -9.77 -0.73
CA VAL A 93 -16.42 -10.87 -0.08
C VAL A 93 -17.67 -11.14 -0.90
N ASN A 94 -17.78 -12.35 -1.46
CA ASN A 94 -18.96 -12.77 -2.21
C ASN A 94 -20.07 -13.21 -1.23
N LEU A 95 -21.18 -12.47 -1.18
CA LEU A 95 -22.34 -12.74 -0.34
C LEU A 95 -23.47 -13.46 -1.12
N GLY A 96 -23.13 -14.08 -2.26
CA GLY A 96 -24.06 -14.81 -3.11
C GLY A 96 -25.04 -13.87 -3.81
N GLN A 97 -26.33 -14.17 -3.72
CA GLN A 97 -27.39 -13.36 -4.33
C GLN A 97 -27.48 -11.93 -3.78
N ARG A 98 -26.84 -11.67 -2.62
CA ARG A 98 -26.79 -10.33 -1.99
C ARG A 98 -25.70 -9.43 -2.58
N GLY A 99 -24.89 -9.95 -3.51
CA GLY A 99 -23.82 -9.23 -4.17
C GLY A 99 -22.48 -9.32 -3.42
N PHE A 100 -21.66 -8.27 -3.55
CA PHE A 100 -20.31 -8.22 -2.97
C PHE A 100 -20.19 -7.11 -1.93
N LEU A 101 -19.48 -7.42 -0.85
CA LEU A 101 -18.90 -6.42 0.05
C LEU A 101 -17.45 -6.20 -0.35
N PHE A 102 -17.06 -4.94 -0.55
CA PHE A 102 -15.69 -4.54 -0.81
C PHE A 102 -15.12 -3.79 0.39
N VAL A 103 -13.90 -4.13 0.80
CA VAL A 103 -13.16 -3.45 1.87
C VAL A 103 -11.93 -2.78 1.27
N LEU A 104 -11.95 -1.45 1.24
CA LEU A 104 -11.04 -0.62 0.43
C LEU A 104 -9.64 -0.47 1.03
N LEU A 105 -8.71 0.03 0.20
CA LEU A 105 -7.33 0.35 0.55
C LEU A 105 -7.18 1.70 1.29
N LYS A 106 -8.25 2.17 1.93
CA LYS A 106 -8.28 3.36 2.79
C LYS A 106 -9.36 3.21 3.85
N GLY A 107 -9.24 3.95 4.94
CA GLY A 107 -10.25 4.12 5.97
C GLY A 107 -11.34 5.10 5.59
N ASN A 108 -12.34 5.23 6.47
CA ASN A 108 -13.44 6.16 6.27
C ASN A 108 -12.96 7.60 6.53
N PRO A 109 -13.04 8.51 5.53
CA PRO A 109 -12.57 9.90 5.67
C PRO A 109 -13.31 10.66 6.77
N MET A 110 -14.58 10.33 7.08
CA MET A 110 -15.32 10.95 8.18
C MET A 110 -14.79 10.58 9.57
N LYS A 111 -14.05 9.48 9.68
CA LYS A 111 -13.49 9.00 10.95
C LYS A 111 -12.03 9.41 11.16
N ASN A 112 -11.46 10.21 10.24
CA ASN A 112 -10.03 10.59 10.22
C ASN A 112 -9.09 9.37 10.41
N TYR A 113 -9.52 8.21 9.91
CA TYR A 113 -8.79 6.95 10.08
C TYR A 113 -8.15 6.56 8.75
N ALA A 114 -6.81 6.44 8.74
CA ALA A 114 -5.97 5.90 7.67
C ALA A 114 -6.38 6.28 6.24
N SER A 115 -5.83 7.36 5.67
CA SER A 115 -6.12 7.76 4.28
C SER A 115 -5.51 6.84 3.21
N SER A 116 -4.76 5.81 3.60
CA SER A 116 -4.00 4.93 2.71
C SER A 116 -3.79 3.53 3.32
N ALA A 117 -3.39 2.56 2.48
CA ALA A 117 -3.27 1.15 2.86
C ALA A 117 -2.15 0.89 3.89
N ASP A 118 -1.04 1.60 3.77
CA ASP A 118 0.04 1.63 4.76
C ASP A 118 -0.44 2.18 6.09
N GLY A 119 -1.21 3.28 6.07
CA GLY A 119 -1.86 3.84 7.26
C GLY A 119 -2.71 2.81 8.02
N ILE A 120 -3.45 1.94 7.32
CA ILE A 120 -4.25 0.87 7.95
C ILE A 120 -3.33 -0.08 8.72
N ALA A 121 -2.30 -0.62 8.07
CA ALA A 121 -1.37 -1.56 8.71
C ALA A 121 -0.68 -0.93 9.93
N PHE A 122 -0.22 0.30 9.79
CA PHE A 122 0.48 1.02 10.84
C PHE A 122 -0.41 1.33 12.04
N HIS A 123 -1.64 1.79 11.84
CA HIS A 123 -2.55 2.06 12.95
C HIS A 123 -3.00 0.77 13.67
N VAL A 124 -3.17 -0.33 12.93
CA VAL A 124 -3.58 -1.61 13.52
C VAL A 124 -2.44 -2.20 14.35
N PHE A 125 -1.26 -2.41 13.76
CA PHE A 125 -0.17 -3.08 14.46
C PHE A 125 0.40 -2.29 15.64
N ARG A 126 0.42 -0.95 15.56
CA ARG A 126 0.84 -0.11 16.70
C ARG A 126 -0.14 -0.12 17.86
N ALA A 127 -1.44 -0.25 17.58
CA ALA A 127 -2.43 -0.36 18.64
C ALA A 127 -2.30 -1.67 19.42
N THR A 128 -1.73 -2.72 18.79
CA THR A 128 -1.57 -4.03 19.41
C THR A 128 -0.40 -4.11 20.38
N ASP A 129 0.67 -3.33 20.18
CA ASP A 129 1.91 -3.46 20.95
C ASP A 129 2.20 -2.28 21.90
N GLY A 130 1.45 -1.18 21.81
CA GLY A 130 1.53 -0.04 22.72
C GLY A 130 2.87 0.73 22.67
N ARG A 131 3.68 0.52 21.63
CA ARG A 131 5.04 1.07 21.57
C ARG A 131 5.08 2.53 21.09
N PRO A 132 5.91 3.39 21.71
CA PRO A 132 6.19 4.73 21.20
C PRO A 132 7.04 4.64 19.92
N GLY A 133 6.79 5.51 18.94
CA GLY A 133 7.51 5.51 17.66
C GLY A 133 6.82 6.34 16.57
N ASN A 134 7.51 6.56 15.45
CA ASN A 134 6.93 7.13 14.23
C ASN A 134 6.49 5.99 13.31
N ILE A 135 5.33 6.17 12.69
CA ILE A 135 4.65 5.16 11.85
C ILE A 135 5.59 4.47 10.82
N PRO A 136 6.42 5.18 10.03
CA PRO A 136 7.26 4.55 9.02
C PRO A 136 8.53 3.86 9.58
N ASP A 137 8.98 4.23 10.80
CA ASP A 137 10.20 3.68 11.38
C ASP A 137 10.01 2.24 11.89
N ASP A 138 8.76 1.78 12.05
CA ASP A 138 8.40 0.39 12.39
C ASP A 138 8.40 -0.57 11.19
N ALA A 139 8.53 -0.07 9.96
CA ALA A 139 8.52 -0.89 8.74
C ALA A 139 9.51 -2.08 8.71
N PRO A 140 10.74 -2.00 9.27
CA PRO A 140 11.63 -3.16 9.35
C PRO A 140 11.04 -4.32 10.15
N ARG A 141 10.27 -4.00 11.20
CA ARG A 141 9.69 -4.96 12.14
C ARG A 141 8.59 -5.80 11.49
N TYR A 142 7.72 -5.17 10.72
CA TYR A 142 6.62 -5.84 10.01
C TYR A 142 7.10 -6.83 8.95
N ARG A 143 8.38 -6.74 8.55
CA ARG A 143 9.02 -7.72 7.67
C ARG A 143 9.46 -8.98 8.42
N THR A 144 9.88 -8.86 9.68
CA THR A 144 10.51 -9.95 10.43
C THR A 144 9.58 -10.62 11.42
N GLU A 145 8.56 -9.91 11.92
CA GLU A 145 7.65 -10.41 12.93
C GLU A 145 6.35 -10.95 12.31
N SER A 146 5.88 -12.08 12.84
CA SER A 146 4.57 -12.66 12.55
C SER A 146 3.51 -11.98 13.42
N LEU A 147 3.01 -10.83 12.98
CA LEU A 147 1.98 -10.08 13.69
C LEU A 147 0.60 -10.44 13.16
N SER A 148 -0.37 -10.54 14.06
CA SER A 148 -1.78 -10.71 13.71
C SER A 148 -2.65 -9.91 14.68
N ALA A 149 -3.58 -9.14 14.15
CA ALA A 149 -4.48 -8.30 14.95
C ALA A 149 -5.87 -8.27 14.34
N GLN A 150 -6.88 -8.40 15.21
CA GLN A 150 -8.26 -8.13 14.85
C GLN A 150 -8.51 -6.62 14.88
N LEU A 151 -9.17 -6.09 13.84
CA LEU A 151 -9.48 -4.68 13.73
C LEU A 151 -10.61 -4.30 14.69
N ARG A 152 -10.45 -3.17 15.38
CA ARG A 152 -11.50 -2.54 16.17
C ARG A 152 -12.48 -1.77 15.29
N PRO A 153 -13.72 -1.47 15.74
CA PRO A 153 -14.73 -0.75 14.94
C PRO A 153 -14.27 0.61 14.38
N GLU A 154 -13.39 1.31 15.09
CA GLU A 154 -12.77 2.57 14.70
C GLU A 154 -11.62 2.40 13.69
N GLN A 155 -11.10 1.18 13.56
CA GLN A 155 -10.00 0.81 12.65
C GLN A 155 -10.48 0.17 11.34
N MET A 156 -11.79 0.15 11.10
CA MET A 156 -12.34 -0.48 9.91
C MET A 156 -12.00 0.34 8.66
N PRO A 157 -11.42 -0.29 7.61
CA PRO A 157 -11.32 0.34 6.31
C PRO A 157 -12.71 0.67 5.78
N LEU A 158 -12.78 1.60 4.83
CA LEU A 158 -14.03 1.94 4.20
C LEU A 158 -14.61 0.70 3.51
N MET A 159 -15.87 0.40 3.82
CA MET A 159 -16.60 -0.71 3.24
C MET A 159 -17.64 -0.18 2.26
N VAL A 160 -17.74 -0.80 1.10
CA VAL A 160 -18.68 -0.38 0.06
C VAL A 160 -19.34 -1.57 -0.60
N ARG A 161 -20.48 -1.31 -1.22
CA ARG A 161 -21.16 -2.21 -2.16
C ARG A 161 -21.49 -1.46 -3.44
N PHE A 162 -21.86 -2.18 -4.48
CA PHE A 162 -22.45 -1.59 -5.70
C PHE A 162 -23.87 -2.11 -5.83
N ARG A 163 -24.83 -1.22 -6.11
CA ARG A 163 -26.18 -1.66 -6.49
C ARG A 163 -26.15 -2.42 -7.81
N ASP A 164 -25.32 -1.96 -8.74
CA ASP A 164 -24.99 -2.62 -9.99
C ASP A 164 -23.47 -2.59 -10.18
N ILE A 165 -22.84 -3.76 -10.12
CA ILE A 165 -21.39 -3.92 -10.21
C ILE A 165 -20.80 -3.46 -11.56
N SER A 166 -21.64 -3.40 -12.60
CA SER A 166 -21.26 -2.90 -13.93
C SER A 166 -21.31 -1.37 -14.03
N VAL A 167 -21.91 -0.69 -13.05
CA VAL A 167 -22.05 0.77 -12.99
C VAL A 167 -21.23 1.31 -11.81
N PRO A 168 -20.01 1.85 -12.05
CA PRO A 168 -19.12 2.32 -10.97
C PRO A 168 -19.75 3.39 -10.08
N ALA A 169 -20.59 4.26 -10.66
CA ALA A 169 -21.30 5.32 -9.96
C ALA A 169 -22.39 4.80 -8.98
N SER A 170 -22.75 3.50 -9.06
CA SER A 170 -23.74 2.88 -8.18
C SER A 170 -23.19 2.46 -6.81
N VAL A 171 -21.94 2.84 -6.51
CA VAL A 171 -21.27 2.56 -5.25
C VAL A 171 -21.99 3.22 -4.07
N GLU A 172 -22.09 2.47 -2.98
CA GLU A 172 -22.70 2.91 -1.72
C GLU A 172 -21.78 2.52 -0.56
N SER A 173 -21.70 3.40 0.44
CA SER A 173 -21.01 3.09 1.69
C SER A 173 -21.79 2.06 2.49
N VAL A 174 -21.09 1.14 3.16
CA VAL A 174 -21.65 0.17 4.09
C VAL A 174 -21.17 0.52 5.50
N ASP A 175 -22.07 0.66 6.48
CA ASP A 175 -21.65 0.78 7.89
C ASP A 175 -21.23 -0.61 8.38
N PRO A 176 -19.97 -0.83 8.82
CA PRO A 176 -19.53 -2.12 9.36
C PRO A 176 -20.33 -2.60 10.58
N ARG A 177 -21.07 -1.71 11.26
CA ARG A 177 -21.94 -2.04 12.40
C ARG A 177 -23.39 -2.35 12.00
N ASP A 178 -23.76 -2.10 10.75
CA ASP A 178 -25.12 -2.29 10.24
C ASP A 178 -25.11 -2.81 8.79
N LEU A 179 -24.48 -3.98 8.60
CA LEU A 179 -24.58 -4.72 7.33
C LEU A 179 -26.03 -5.10 6.96
N PRO A 180 -26.97 -5.38 7.90
CA PRO A 180 -28.35 -5.67 7.54
C PRO A 180 -29.02 -4.59 6.71
N ALA A 181 -28.74 -3.31 6.97
CA ALA A 181 -29.26 -2.20 6.16
C ALA A 181 -28.81 -2.25 4.68
N SER A 182 -27.64 -2.85 4.42
CA SER A 182 -27.04 -2.93 3.08
C SER A 182 -27.26 -4.28 2.38
N PHE A 183 -27.38 -5.38 3.11
CA PHE A 183 -27.42 -6.73 2.53
C PHE A 183 -28.63 -7.57 2.96
N GLY A 184 -29.52 -7.00 3.77
CA GLY A 184 -30.72 -7.64 4.29
C GLY A 184 -30.49 -8.36 5.62
N ALA A 185 -31.60 -8.78 6.22
CA ALA A 185 -31.61 -9.39 7.55
C ALA A 185 -30.68 -10.61 7.67
N GLY A 186 -30.05 -10.74 8.83
CA GLY A 186 -29.17 -11.86 9.16
C GLY A 186 -27.73 -11.76 8.66
N VAL A 187 -27.38 -10.70 7.91
CA VAL A 187 -25.99 -10.44 7.49
C VAL A 187 -25.28 -9.61 8.56
N ARG A 188 -24.14 -10.09 9.08
CA ARG A 188 -23.33 -9.33 10.05
C ARG A 188 -21.84 -9.49 9.78
N LEU A 189 -21.08 -8.42 10.02
CA LEU A 189 -19.63 -8.49 10.02
C LEU A 189 -19.19 -9.23 11.29
N ARG A 190 -18.51 -10.37 11.14
CA ARG A 190 -18.02 -11.16 12.27
C ARG A 190 -16.71 -10.59 12.78
N ASP A 191 -15.73 -10.49 11.90
CA ASP A 191 -14.42 -9.98 12.21
C ASP A 191 -13.67 -9.54 10.94
N VAL A 192 -12.69 -8.66 11.15
CA VAL A 192 -11.67 -8.34 10.16
C VAL A 192 -10.32 -8.51 10.84
N THR A 193 -9.44 -9.29 10.22
CA THR A 193 -8.11 -9.58 10.75
C THR A 193 -7.04 -9.12 9.78
N LEU A 194 -5.98 -8.53 10.31
CA LEU A 194 -4.80 -8.10 9.57
C LEU A 194 -3.58 -8.86 10.09
N THR A 195 -2.91 -9.57 9.20
CA THR A 195 -1.78 -10.46 9.53
C THR A 195 -0.59 -10.16 8.61
N THR A 196 0.63 -10.10 9.13
CA THR A 196 1.83 -9.98 8.27
C THR A 196 1.98 -11.24 7.41
N THR A 197 2.46 -11.09 6.18
CA THR A 197 2.68 -12.21 5.27
C THR A 197 3.82 -11.94 4.28
N SER A 198 4.46 -13.02 3.83
CA SER A 198 5.39 -13.03 2.70
C SER A 198 4.74 -13.31 1.35
N ASP A 199 3.43 -13.57 1.32
CA ASP A 199 2.68 -13.87 0.10
C ASP A 199 2.74 -12.70 -0.91
N PRO A 200 2.64 -12.98 -2.21
CA PRO A 200 2.54 -11.92 -3.21
C PRO A 200 1.22 -11.16 -3.09
N ALA A 201 1.21 -9.92 -3.59
CA ALA A 201 -0.01 -9.11 -3.67
C ALA A 201 -1.08 -9.84 -4.50
N THR A 202 -2.33 -9.80 -4.03
CA THR A 202 -3.45 -10.46 -4.70
C THR A 202 -3.80 -9.75 -6.01
N GLU A 203 -4.23 -10.51 -7.01
CA GLU A 203 -4.60 -9.99 -8.33
C GLU A 203 -5.88 -10.65 -8.85
N VAL A 204 -7.00 -10.34 -8.21
CA VAL A 204 -8.31 -10.93 -8.50
C VAL A 204 -9.41 -9.90 -8.72
N ILE A 205 -9.29 -8.68 -8.18
CA ILE A 205 -10.40 -7.73 -8.17
C ILE A 205 -10.82 -7.28 -9.58
N VAL A 206 -9.90 -7.26 -10.54
CA VAL A 206 -10.19 -6.92 -11.94
C VAL A 206 -11.09 -7.97 -12.62
N LYS A 207 -11.10 -9.22 -12.14
CA LYS A 207 -12.05 -10.23 -12.62
C LYS A 207 -13.49 -9.93 -12.17
N ILE A 208 -13.63 -9.15 -11.09
CA ILE A 208 -14.91 -8.78 -10.48
C ILE A 208 -15.34 -7.38 -10.98
N LEU A 209 -14.39 -6.44 -11.05
CA LEU A 209 -14.55 -5.04 -11.44
C LEU A 209 -13.66 -4.73 -12.66
N PRO A 210 -13.99 -5.22 -13.86
CA PRO A 210 -13.12 -5.07 -15.04
C PRO A 210 -12.92 -3.61 -15.46
N TRP A 211 -13.87 -2.73 -15.13
CA TRP A 211 -13.80 -1.30 -15.43
C TRP A 211 -12.68 -0.56 -14.66
N LEU A 212 -12.08 -1.15 -13.61
CA LEU A 212 -10.94 -0.57 -12.87
C LEU A 212 -9.71 -0.34 -13.74
N ILE A 213 -9.56 -1.11 -14.81
CA ILE A 213 -8.47 -1.01 -15.79
C ILE A 213 -8.97 -0.48 -17.15
N GLY A 214 -10.13 0.15 -17.16
CA GLY A 214 -10.74 0.73 -18.36
C GLY A 214 -10.75 2.26 -18.31
N PRO A 215 -11.82 2.91 -18.80
CA PRO A 215 -11.98 4.37 -18.79
C PRO A 215 -11.89 5.01 -17.40
N HIS A 216 -12.08 4.23 -16.33
CA HIS A 216 -12.04 4.69 -14.94
C HIS A 216 -10.66 4.53 -14.28
N TYR A 217 -9.62 4.11 -15.02
CA TYR A 217 -8.28 4.03 -14.47
C TYR A 217 -7.78 5.41 -14.03
N ASN A 218 -7.42 5.53 -12.74
CA ASN A 218 -7.04 6.77 -12.06
C ASN A 218 -8.11 7.88 -12.09
N GLY A 219 -9.37 7.54 -12.37
CA GLY A 219 -10.51 8.46 -12.34
C GLY A 219 -11.41 8.24 -11.13
N HIS A 220 -12.35 9.18 -10.91
CA HIS A 220 -13.40 9.02 -9.93
C HIS A 220 -14.49 8.05 -10.43
N LEU A 221 -15.23 7.43 -9.50
CA LEU A 221 -16.21 6.41 -9.86
C LEU A 221 -17.47 6.97 -10.55
N ASP A 222 -17.72 8.27 -10.45
CA ASP A 222 -18.76 8.96 -11.20
C ASP A 222 -18.33 9.35 -12.63
N GLY A 223 -17.08 9.06 -13.01
CA GLY A 223 -16.53 9.39 -14.32
C GLY A 223 -15.91 10.78 -14.40
N GLU A 224 -15.97 11.58 -13.34
CA GLU A 224 -15.34 12.89 -13.31
C GLU A 224 -13.82 12.78 -13.14
N LYS A 225 -13.10 13.70 -13.78
CA LYS A 225 -11.62 13.73 -13.72
C LYS A 225 -11.09 14.39 -12.45
N TYR A 226 -11.90 15.26 -11.84
CA TYR A 226 -11.55 15.98 -10.63
C TYR A 226 -12.64 15.78 -9.58
N GLY A 227 -12.24 15.41 -8.37
CA GLY A 227 -13.12 15.43 -7.21
C GLY A 227 -13.61 16.86 -6.98
N SER A 228 -14.91 17.05 -6.91
CA SER A 228 -15.49 18.34 -6.54
C SER A 228 -16.16 18.20 -5.18
N TYR A 229 -15.91 19.15 -4.28
CA TYR A 229 -16.64 19.25 -3.02
C TYR A 229 -17.76 20.26 -3.21
N ARG A 230 -18.82 19.85 -3.91
CA ARG A 230 -20.05 20.63 -4.02
C ARG A 230 -21.12 19.97 -3.15
N PRO A 231 -21.94 20.74 -2.41
CA PRO A 231 -23.11 20.17 -1.74
C PRO A 231 -23.92 19.32 -2.73
N GLY A 232 -24.17 18.05 -2.38
CA GLY A 232 -24.87 17.09 -3.23
C GLY A 232 -23.99 16.25 -4.18
N THR A 233 -22.66 16.33 -4.10
CA THR A 233 -21.78 15.45 -4.89
C THR A 233 -21.97 13.98 -4.50
N PRO A 234 -22.16 13.08 -5.48
CA PRO A 234 -22.35 11.66 -5.21
C PRO A 234 -21.19 11.06 -4.41
N PHE A 235 -21.48 10.08 -3.56
CA PHE A 235 -20.46 9.31 -2.84
C PHE A 235 -19.40 8.73 -3.80
N ALA A 236 -19.81 8.35 -5.01
CA ALA A 236 -18.92 7.90 -6.09
C ALA A 236 -17.80 8.89 -6.43
N ASN A 237 -18.03 10.21 -6.31
CA ASN A 237 -17.01 11.23 -6.54
C ASN A 237 -15.91 11.22 -5.46
N SER A 238 -16.16 10.65 -4.28
CA SER A 238 -15.16 10.55 -3.20
C SER A 238 -14.22 9.34 -3.36
N LEU A 239 -14.49 8.50 -4.34
CA LEU A 239 -13.80 7.25 -4.59
C LEU A 239 -13.14 7.24 -5.97
N THR A 240 -12.01 6.56 -6.04
CA THR A 240 -11.18 6.40 -7.24
C THR A 240 -10.88 4.94 -7.47
N SER A 241 -10.44 4.57 -8.67
CA SER A 241 -9.96 3.20 -8.93
C SER A 241 -8.81 2.79 -7.99
N SER A 242 -7.98 3.75 -7.56
CA SER A 242 -6.90 3.51 -6.60
C SER A 242 -7.37 3.10 -5.20
N ASP A 243 -8.61 3.38 -4.83
CA ASP A 243 -9.16 2.88 -3.55
C ASP A 243 -9.39 1.35 -3.59
N PHE A 244 -9.48 0.78 -4.79
CA PHE A 244 -9.71 -0.65 -5.04
C PHE A 244 -8.44 -1.38 -5.48
N ARG A 245 -7.54 -0.74 -6.24
CA ARG A 245 -6.33 -1.38 -6.79
C ARG A 245 -5.19 -0.39 -6.99
N GLN A 246 -4.01 -0.70 -6.46
CA GLN A 246 -2.81 0.14 -6.57
C GLN A 246 -1.56 -0.67 -6.93
N GLY A 247 -0.57 -0.02 -7.57
CA GLY A 247 0.75 -0.61 -7.79
C GLY A 247 0.87 -1.58 -8.97
N TRP A 248 -0.10 -1.58 -9.89
CA TRP A 248 0.04 -2.21 -11.21
C TRP A 248 0.29 -1.16 -12.29
N PRO A 249 1.04 -1.53 -13.34
CA PRO A 249 1.21 -0.65 -14.49
C PRO A 249 -0.17 -0.32 -15.11
N PRO A 250 -0.26 0.82 -15.81
CA PRO A 250 -1.46 1.13 -16.57
C PRO A 250 -1.77 -0.02 -17.54
N PRO A 251 -3.05 -0.33 -17.74
CA PRO A 251 -3.49 -1.28 -18.76
C PRO A 251 -2.97 -0.84 -20.14
N LYS A 252 -2.55 -1.83 -20.95
CA LYS A 252 -2.08 -1.61 -22.32
C LYS A 252 -3.23 -1.46 -23.29
#